data_AF-A0A480JCB4-F1
#
_entry.id   AF-A0A480JCB4-F1
#
_cell.length_a   1.000
_cell.length_b   1.000
_cell.length_c   1.000
_cell.angle_alpha   90.00
_cell.angle_beta   90.00
_cell.angle_gamma   90.00
#
_symmetry.space_group_name_H-M   'P 1'
#
loop_
_entity.id
_entity.type
_entity.pdbx_description
1 polymer ?
#
loop_
_entity_poly.entity_id
_entity_poly.type
_entity_poly.pdbx_seq_one_letter_code
_entity_poly.pdbx_strand_id
1 'polypeptide(L)'
;MSAEAADREAATSSRPCTPPQTCWFEFLLEESLLEKHLRKPCPDPAPVQLIVQFLEQASKPSVNEQNQVQPPPDNKRNRILKLLALKVAAHLKWDLDILEKSLSVPVLNMLLNELLCISKVPPGTKHVDMDLATLPPTTAMAILLYNRWAIRTIVQSSFPVKQAKPGPPQLSVMNQMQQEKELTENILKVLKEQASDSILVLEAALKLNKDLYVHTMRTLDLLAVEPGMVNGETESSTAGLKIKTEEMQCQVCFDLGAAYFQQGSTNSAVYENAREKFFRTKELIAEIGSLSLHCTIDEKRLAGYCQACDVLVPSSDSTSQQLTPYSQVHICLRSGNYQEAINIFIEDNLTFSLPVQFRQSVLRELFQKAQQGNEALDEICFKVCACNTVRDILEGRTISVQFNQLFLRPNKEKIDFLLEVRHFFPPSIYNFALSLPTVTS
;
A
#
# COMPACT_ATOMS: atom_id res chain seq x y z
N MET A 1 2.42 -62.76 33.73
CA MET A 1 2.80 -61.33 33.73
C MET A 1 1.79 -60.62 32.86
N SER A 2 0.91 -59.85 33.50
CA SER A 2 -0.35 -59.37 32.90
C SER A 2 -0.12 -58.34 31.80
N ALA A 3 -1.00 -58.35 30.80
CA ALA A 3 -1.03 -57.43 29.66
C ALA A 3 -1.07 -55.93 30.05
N GLU A 4 -1.42 -55.60 31.29
CA GLU A 4 -1.34 -54.23 31.86
C GLU A 4 0.09 -53.69 32.03
N ALA A 5 1.11 -54.55 32.07
CA ALA A 5 2.50 -54.11 32.17
C ALA A 5 3.07 -53.63 30.82
N ALA A 6 2.58 -54.18 29.70
CA ALA A 6 3.02 -53.80 28.35
C ALA A 6 2.39 -52.48 27.87
N ASP A 7 1.15 -52.18 28.27
CA ASP A 7 0.47 -50.92 27.93
C ASP A 7 1.03 -49.70 28.68
N ARG A 8 1.69 -49.91 29.83
CA ARG A 8 2.37 -48.82 30.55
C ARG A 8 3.72 -48.42 29.92
N GLU A 9 4.40 -49.33 29.23
CA GLU A 9 5.63 -48.98 28.49
C GLU A 9 5.32 -48.33 27.15
N ALA A 10 4.24 -48.72 26.46
CA ALA A 10 3.79 -48.12 25.20
C ALA A 10 3.25 -46.69 25.34
N ALA A 11 2.79 -46.28 26.53
CA ALA A 11 2.30 -44.93 26.79
C ALA A 11 3.43 -43.88 27.02
N THR A 12 4.70 -44.30 27.07
CA THR A 12 5.84 -43.38 27.22
C THR A 12 6.53 -43.00 25.91
N SER A 13 6.10 -43.57 24.77
CA SER A 13 6.77 -43.37 23.47
C SER A 13 6.02 -42.46 22.49
N SER A 14 5.09 -41.62 22.94
CA SER A 14 4.27 -40.80 22.05
C SER A 14 4.24 -39.32 22.44
N ARG A 15 5.32 -38.61 22.11
CA ARG A 15 5.30 -37.23 21.62
C ARG A 15 6.69 -36.93 21.06
N PRO A 16 6.82 -36.43 19.81
CA PRO A 16 8.03 -35.72 19.43
C PRO A 16 8.23 -34.64 20.48
N CYS A 17 9.35 -34.69 21.21
CA CYS A 17 9.68 -33.66 22.18
C CYS A 17 10.02 -32.40 21.37
N THR A 18 9.01 -31.61 21.02
CA THR A 18 9.24 -30.25 20.56
C THR A 18 10.02 -29.57 21.67
N PRO A 19 11.19 -28.97 21.39
CA PRO A 19 11.93 -28.23 22.40
C PRO A 19 10.99 -27.24 23.10
N PRO A 20 11.10 -27.05 24.43
CA PRO A 20 10.27 -26.09 25.14
C PRO A 20 10.38 -24.73 24.46
N GLN A 21 9.22 -24.11 24.19
CA GLN A 21 9.15 -22.80 23.55
C GLN A 21 9.81 -21.78 24.47
N THR A 22 10.76 -21.01 23.93
CA THR A 22 11.48 -19.97 24.70
C THR A 22 10.48 -18.89 25.11
N CYS A 23 10.30 -18.71 26.42
CA CYS A 23 9.37 -17.71 26.94
C CYS A 23 9.97 -16.30 26.91
N TRP A 24 9.12 -15.26 26.79
CA TRP A 24 9.57 -13.87 26.68
C TRP A 24 10.49 -13.42 27.82
N PHE A 25 10.29 -13.93 29.04
CA PHE A 25 11.07 -13.52 30.21
C PHE A 25 12.50 -14.09 30.20
N GLU A 26 12.76 -15.17 29.45
CA GLU A 26 14.10 -15.75 29.33
C GLU A 26 15.06 -14.78 28.64
N PHE A 27 14.55 -13.97 27.71
CA PHE A 27 15.33 -12.90 27.05
C PHE A 27 15.73 -11.76 27.99
N LEU A 28 15.11 -11.65 29.18
CA LEU A 28 15.56 -10.73 30.23
C LEU A 28 16.69 -11.29 31.07
N LEU A 29 16.85 -12.62 31.09
CA LEU A 29 17.82 -13.32 31.94
C LEU A 29 19.16 -13.49 31.22
N GLU A 30 19.15 -13.73 29.90
CA GLU A 30 20.35 -13.90 29.08
C GLU A 30 20.40 -12.89 27.93
N GLU A 31 21.34 -11.95 27.99
CA GLU A 31 21.50 -10.85 27.02
C GLU A 31 21.75 -11.35 25.58
N SER A 32 22.50 -12.44 25.42
CA SER A 32 22.84 -13.01 24.11
C SER A 32 21.75 -13.91 23.50
N LEU A 33 20.72 -14.26 24.29
CA LEU A 33 19.69 -15.22 23.88
C LEU A 33 18.87 -14.72 22.69
N LEU A 34 18.56 -13.41 22.67
CA LEU A 34 17.75 -12.82 21.60
C LEU A 34 18.41 -12.99 20.23
N GLU A 35 19.70 -12.65 20.11
CA GLU A 35 20.45 -12.79 18.86
C GLU A 35 20.56 -14.25 18.42
N LYS A 36 20.86 -15.15 19.34
CA LYS A 36 20.92 -16.60 19.05
C LYS A 36 19.57 -17.12 18.56
N HIS A 37 18.48 -16.66 19.15
CA HIS A 37 17.13 -17.05 18.79
C HIS A 37 16.75 -16.56 17.38
N LEU A 38 16.97 -15.28 17.09
CA LEU A 38 16.61 -14.68 15.80
C LEU A 38 17.43 -15.23 14.62
N ARG A 39 18.61 -15.82 14.86
CA ARG A 39 19.41 -16.48 13.81
C ARG A 39 18.90 -17.87 13.42
N LYS A 40 17.95 -18.45 14.17
CA LYS A 40 17.34 -19.75 13.82
C LYS A 40 16.53 -19.61 12.52
N PRO A 41 16.44 -20.65 11.68
CA PRO A 41 15.70 -20.57 10.41
C PRO A 41 14.18 -20.41 10.60
N CYS A 42 13.63 -20.95 11.68
CA CYS A 42 12.21 -20.83 12.06
C CYS A 42 12.13 -20.61 13.58
N PRO A 43 12.41 -19.38 14.06
CA PRO A 43 12.37 -19.09 15.49
C PRO A 43 10.93 -19.17 16.00
N ASP A 44 10.72 -19.84 17.13
CA ASP A 44 9.45 -19.91 17.85
C ASP A 44 9.66 -19.45 19.30
N PRO A 45 9.14 -18.29 19.72
CA PRO A 45 8.22 -17.41 18.99
C PRO A 45 8.86 -16.69 17.79
N ALA A 46 8.05 -16.38 16.79
CA ALA A 46 8.48 -15.63 15.61
C ALA A 46 8.86 -14.17 15.97
N PRO A 47 9.71 -13.48 15.18
CA PRO A 47 10.20 -12.14 15.54
C PRO A 47 9.07 -11.14 15.79
N VAL A 48 8.05 -11.12 14.92
CA VAL A 48 6.88 -10.25 15.07
C VAL A 48 6.12 -10.55 16.38
N GLN A 49 5.96 -11.83 16.73
CA GLN A 49 5.31 -12.22 17.98
C GLN A 49 6.10 -11.74 19.20
N LEU A 50 7.44 -11.77 19.15
CA LEU A 50 8.28 -11.23 20.21
C LEU A 50 8.10 -9.71 20.38
N ILE A 51 7.99 -8.95 19.28
CA ILE A 51 7.68 -7.51 19.36
C ILE A 51 6.38 -7.27 20.13
N VAL A 52 5.31 -7.98 19.75
CA VAL A 52 4.00 -7.88 20.41
C VAL A 52 4.13 -8.23 21.89
N GLN A 53 4.73 -9.37 22.21
CA GLN A 53 4.90 -9.82 23.59
C GLN A 53 5.70 -8.81 24.43
N PHE A 54 6.82 -8.32 23.94
CA PHE A 54 7.64 -7.37 24.70
C PHE A 54 6.92 -6.04 24.95
N LEU A 55 6.26 -5.49 23.92
CA LEU A 55 5.54 -4.21 24.06
C LEU A 55 4.27 -4.34 24.91
N GLU A 56 3.50 -5.41 24.76
CA GLU A 56 2.34 -5.65 25.63
C GLU A 56 2.75 -5.80 27.09
N GLN A 57 3.84 -6.52 27.38
CA GLN A 57 4.32 -6.67 28.75
C GLN A 57 4.88 -5.35 29.31
N ALA A 58 5.53 -4.53 28.48
CA ALA A 58 6.04 -3.22 28.89
C ALA A 58 4.93 -2.18 29.11
N SER A 59 3.83 -2.28 28.37
CA SER A 59 2.72 -1.33 28.38
C SER A 59 1.53 -1.78 29.24
N LYS A 60 1.67 -2.85 30.03
CA LYS A 60 0.62 -3.29 30.95
C LYS A 60 0.37 -2.23 32.03
N PRO A 61 -0.87 -1.71 32.15
CA PRO A 61 -1.20 -0.78 33.22
C PRO A 61 -1.12 -1.49 34.57
N SER A 62 -0.61 -0.80 35.58
CA SER A 62 -0.61 -1.29 36.95
C SER A 62 -1.88 -0.84 37.67
N VAL A 63 -2.38 -1.67 38.57
CA VAL A 63 -3.53 -1.34 39.43
C VAL A 63 -2.98 -1.03 40.81
N ASN A 64 -3.33 0.12 41.38
CA ASN A 64 -2.91 0.47 42.74
C ASN A 64 -3.74 -0.31 43.79
N GLU A 65 -3.37 -0.22 45.07
CA GLU A 65 -4.10 -0.87 46.18
C GLU A 65 -5.58 -0.44 46.30
N GLN A 66 -5.97 0.65 45.64
CA GLN A 66 -7.32 1.21 45.59
C GLN A 66 -8.07 0.83 44.30
N ASN A 67 -7.58 -0.15 43.52
CA ASN A 67 -8.14 -0.59 42.24
C ASN A 67 -8.21 0.49 41.14
N GLN A 68 -7.42 1.55 41.25
CA GLN A 68 -7.30 2.58 40.21
C GLN A 68 -6.22 2.19 39.22
N VAL A 69 -6.55 2.31 37.92
CA VAL A 69 -5.65 2.05 36.81
C VAL A 69 -4.62 3.18 36.73
N GLN A 70 -3.34 2.84 36.90
CA GLN A 70 -2.22 3.75 36.71
C GLN A 70 -1.54 3.51 35.36
N PRO A 71 -0.96 4.56 34.75
CA PRO A 71 -0.16 4.40 33.54
C PRO A 71 0.99 3.41 33.78
N PRO A 72 1.47 2.72 32.73
CA PRO A 72 2.55 1.76 32.86
C PRO A 72 3.78 2.39 33.53
N PRO A 73 4.37 1.75 34.55
CA PRO A 73 5.51 2.32 35.26
C PRO A 73 6.75 2.37 34.35
N ASP A 74 7.44 3.50 34.31
CA ASP A 74 8.74 3.59 33.63
C ASP A 74 9.86 3.02 34.50
N ASN A 75 9.90 1.69 34.60
CA ASN A 75 10.90 0.96 35.38
C ASN A 75 11.95 0.31 34.47
N LYS A 76 13.07 -0.12 35.08
CA LYS A 76 14.18 -0.78 34.37
C LYS A 76 13.72 -1.97 33.53
N ARG A 77 12.79 -2.78 34.05
CA ARG A 77 12.24 -3.94 33.33
C ARG A 77 11.55 -3.52 32.03
N ASN A 78 10.69 -2.50 32.10
CA ASN A 78 9.92 -2.02 30.95
C ASN A 78 10.85 -1.39 29.90
N ARG A 79 11.87 -0.63 30.33
CA ARG A 79 12.91 -0.10 29.42
C ARG A 79 13.65 -1.22 28.67
N ILE A 80 14.03 -2.30 29.37
CA ILE A 80 14.68 -3.46 28.73
C ILE A 80 13.74 -4.14 27.74
N LEU A 81 12.47 -4.37 28.10
CA LEU A 81 11.49 -5.00 27.20
C LEU A 81 11.31 -4.19 25.91
N LYS A 82 11.17 -2.87 26.05
CA LYS A 82 11.08 -1.96 24.90
C LYS A 82 12.33 -2.00 24.02
N LEU A 83 13.52 -2.01 24.64
CA LEU A 83 14.79 -2.17 23.92
C LEU A 83 14.84 -3.51 23.16
N LEU A 84 14.40 -4.61 23.76
CA LEU A 84 14.32 -5.92 23.09
C LEU A 84 13.39 -5.87 21.89
N ALA A 85 12.24 -5.18 21.97
CA ALA A 85 11.35 -5.00 20.82
C ALA A 85 12.03 -4.22 19.68
N LEU A 86 12.76 -3.14 19.99
CA LEU A 86 13.53 -2.38 19.00
C LEU A 86 14.63 -3.24 18.36
N LYS A 87 15.32 -4.08 19.15
CA LYS A 87 16.33 -5.02 18.63
C LYS A 87 15.74 -6.03 17.66
N VAL A 88 14.55 -6.55 17.93
CA VAL A 88 13.84 -7.44 17.01
C VAL A 88 13.44 -6.70 15.72
N ALA A 89 12.95 -5.46 15.83
CA ALA A 89 12.66 -4.64 14.65
C ALA A 89 13.92 -4.33 13.82
N ALA A 90 15.06 -4.10 14.47
CA ALA A 90 16.35 -3.94 13.81
C ALA A 90 16.82 -5.22 13.10
N HIS A 91 16.54 -6.41 13.66
CA HIS A 91 16.77 -7.68 12.97
C HIS A 91 15.90 -7.82 11.71
N LEU A 92 14.66 -7.34 11.76
CA LEU A 92 13.77 -7.21 10.59
C LEU A 92 14.13 -6.03 9.68
N LYS A 93 15.28 -5.38 9.91
CA LYS A 93 15.81 -4.27 9.10
C LYS A 93 14.89 -3.05 8.99
N TRP A 94 13.95 -2.88 9.92
CA TRP A 94 12.95 -1.81 9.88
C TRP A 94 12.11 -1.80 8.59
N ASP A 95 11.90 -2.96 7.99
CA ASP A 95 11.06 -3.12 6.80
C ASP A 95 9.59 -2.83 7.14
N LEU A 96 9.10 -1.68 6.68
CA LEU A 96 7.71 -1.25 6.92
C LEU A 96 6.69 -2.19 6.26
N ASP A 97 7.01 -2.85 5.15
CA ASP A 97 6.09 -3.81 4.53
C ASP A 97 5.90 -5.06 5.40
N ILE A 98 6.96 -5.49 6.10
CA ILE A 98 6.87 -6.58 7.08
C ILE A 98 6.11 -6.10 8.31
N LEU A 99 6.50 -4.97 8.88
CA LEU A 99 5.95 -4.47 10.14
C LEU A 99 4.45 -4.12 10.02
N GLU A 100 4.03 -3.42 8.96
CA GLU A 100 2.63 -3.01 8.75
C GLU A 100 1.71 -4.21 8.49
N LYS A 101 2.18 -5.25 7.79
CA LYS A 101 1.38 -6.44 7.51
C LYS A 101 1.22 -7.37 8.71
N SER A 102 2.12 -7.26 9.69
CA SER A 102 2.26 -8.26 10.74
C SER A 102 1.97 -7.72 12.16
N LEU A 103 2.04 -6.40 12.37
CA LEU A 103 1.70 -5.73 13.61
C LEU A 103 0.42 -4.89 13.44
N SER A 104 -0.38 -4.78 14.50
CA SER A 104 -1.49 -3.84 14.51
C SER A 104 -1.00 -2.40 14.62
N VAL A 105 -1.82 -1.45 14.15
CA VAL A 105 -1.52 0.00 14.18
C VAL A 105 -1.07 0.46 15.57
N PRO A 106 -1.73 0.07 16.69
CA PRO A 106 -1.26 0.46 18.02
C PRO A 106 0.11 -0.07 18.40
N VAL A 107 0.43 -1.33 18.05
CA VAL A 107 1.72 -1.93 18.37
C VAL A 107 2.85 -1.27 17.57
N LEU A 108 2.62 -1.02 16.29
CA LEU A 108 3.60 -0.34 15.44
C LEU A 108 3.79 1.12 15.86
N ASN A 109 2.72 1.81 16.28
CA ASN A 109 2.81 3.14 16.86
C ASN A 109 3.66 3.15 18.14
N MET A 110 3.47 2.19 19.05
CA MET A 110 4.29 2.07 20.26
C MET A 110 5.77 1.84 19.92
N LEU A 111 6.05 0.93 18.96
CA LEU A 111 7.40 0.61 18.53
C LEU A 111 8.13 1.83 17.94
N LEU A 112 7.48 2.57 17.05
CA LEU A 112 8.10 3.72 16.39
C LEU A 112 8.24 4.92 17.33
N ASN A 113 7.32 5.13 18.28
CA ASN A 113 7.50 6.15 19.32
C ASN A 113 8.71 5.83 20.22
N GLU A 114 8.92 4.55 20.53
CA GLU A 114 10.11 4.14 21.28
C GLU A 114 11.39 4.29 20.45
N LEU A 115 11.34 4.05 19.13
CA LEU A 115 12.46 4.35 18.22
C LEU A 115 12.82 5.85 18.25
N LEU A 116 11.83 6.75 18.22
CA LEU A 116 12.06 8.18 18.36
C LEU A 116 12.70 8.52 19.71
N CYS A 117 12.21 7.89 20.79
CA CYS A 117 12.73 8.08 22.15
C CYS A 117 14.21 7.68 22.27
N ILE A 118 14.57 6.47 21.84
CA ILE A 118 15.98 6.01 21.90
C ILE A 118 16.90 6.80 20.97
N SER A 119 16.35 7.34 19.87
CA SER A 119 17.05 8.21 18.93
C SER A 119 17.22 9.65 19.45
N LYS A 120 16.82 9.91 20.71
CA LYS A 120 16.90 11.21 21.39
C LYS A 120 16.11 12.33 20.71
N VAL A 121 15.01 11.99 20.03
CA VAL A 121 14.07 13.00 19.52
C VAL A 121 13.34 13.63 20.71
N PRO A 122 13.39 14.97 20.90
CA PRO A 122 12.78 15.59 22.07
C PRO A 122 11.26 15.40 22.11
N PRO A 123 10.68 14.92 23.24
CA PRO A 123 9.24 14.73 23.37
C PRO A 123 8.46 16.03 23.12
N GLY A 124 7.35 15.94 22.39
CA GLY A 124 6.45 17.07 22.11
C GLY A 124 6.96 18.07 21.06
N THR A 125 8.15 17.87 20.51
CA THR A 125 8.65 18.68 19.38
C THR A 125 8.02 18.19 18.09
N LYS A 126 7.56 19.11 17.24
CA LYS A 126 7.08 18.74 15.91
C LYS A 126 8.26 18.39 15.02
N HIS A 127 8.16 17.27 14.29
CA HIS A 127 9.24 16.84 13.41
C HIS A 127 9.54 17.85 12.28
N VAL A 128 8.54 18.63 11.85
CA VAL A 128 8.71 19.67 10.82
C VAL A 128 9.60 20.84 11.25
N ASP A 129 9.71 21.07 12.57
CA ASP A 129 10.55 22.14 13.12
C ASP A 129 12.03 21.70 13.25
N MET A 130 12.33 20.43 12.99
CA MET A 130 13.68 19.87 13.11
C MET A 130 14.39 19.86 11.75
N ASP A 131 15.62 20.37 11.70
CA ASP A 131 16.42 20.34 10.47
C ASP A 131 17.10 18.97 10.29
N LEU A 132 16.52 18.12 9.44
CA LEU A 132 17.04 16.79 9.11
C LEU A 132 18.49 16.79 8.61
N ALA A 133 18.96 17.88 7.99
CA ALA A 133 20.32 17.98 7.47
C ALA A 133 21.37 18.07 8.60
N THR A 134 21.03 18.67 9.74
CA THR A 134 21.94 18.85 10.89
C THR A 134 21.87 17.71 11.90
N LEU A 135 20.78 16.94 11.89
CA LEU A 135 20.62 15.81 12.82
C LEU A 135 21.60 14.66 12.54
N PRO A 136 21.93 13.86 13.60
CA PRO A 136 22.62 12.59 13.42
C PRO A 136 21.88 11.70 12.42
N PRO A 137 22.59 10.96 11.54
CA PRO A 137 21.95 10.18 10.47
C PRO A 137 20.92 9.16 10.98
N THR A 138 21.14 8.54 12.14
CA THR A 138 20.18 7.61 12.75
C THR A 138 18.95 8.30 13.33
N THR A 139 19.11 9.49 13.91
CA THR A 139 17.98 10.29 14.40
C THR A 139 17.13 10.79 13.24
N ALA A 140 17.76 11.29 12.18
CA ALA A 140 17.05 11.66 10.95
C ALA A 140 16.28 10.46 10.38
N MET A 141 16.91 9.28 10.29
CA MET A 141 16.26 8.07 9.80
C MET A 141 15.07 7.61 10.68
N ALA A 142 15.18 7.73 12.00
CA ALA A 142 14.07 7.42 12.92
C ALA A 142 12.85 8.33 12.68
N ILE A 143 13.09 9.63 12.51
CA ILE A 143 12.06 10.61 12.15
C ILE A 143 11.44 10.23 10.79
N LEU A 144 12.26 9.87 9.80
CA LEU A 144 11.75 9.48 8.49
C LEU A 144 10.91 8.21 8.54
N LEU A 145 11.35 7.17 9.26
CA LEU A 145 10.58 5.92 9.41
C LEU A 145 9.20 6.19 10.03
N TYR A 146 9.13 7.02 11.08
CA TYR A 146 7.86 7.39 11.69
C TYR A 146 6.94 8.13 10.71
N ASN A 147 7.43 9.17 10.03
CA ASN A 147 6.60 9.97 9.12
C ASN A 147 6.17 9.19 7.87
N ARG A 148 7.03 8.29 7.36
CA ARG A 148 6.66 7.36 6.28
C ARG A 148 5.54 6.43 6.72
N TRP A 149 5.71 5.77 7.86
CA TRP A 149 4.66 4.91 8.43
C TRP A 149 3.34 5.67 8.67
N ALA A 150 3.41 6.89 9.20
CA ALA A 150 2.24 7.72 9.46
C ALA A 150 1.43 7.96 8.17
N ILE A 151 2.09 8.40 7.10
CA ILE A 151 1.47 8.65 5.80
C ILE A 151 0.94 7.35 5.17
N ARG A 152 1.74 6.29 5.18
CA ARG A 152 1.33 4.98 4.66
C ARG A 152 0.09 4.45 5.38
N THR A 153 0.04 4.59 6.71
CA THR A 153 -1.10 4.18 7.53
C THR A 153 -2.35 5.00 7.21
N ILE A 154 -2.23 6.32 7.04
CA ILE A 154 -3.34 7.19 6.62
C ILE A 154 -3.89 6.74 5.27
N VAL A 155 -3.01 6.54 4.28
CA VAL A 155 -3.39 6.09 2.93
C VAL A 155 -4.05 4.71 3.00
N GLN A 156 -3.45 3.76 3.73
CA GLN A 156 -3.99 2.41 3.87
C GLN A 156 -5.38 2.40 4.53
N SER A 157 -5.59 3.25 5.54
CA SER A 157 -6.88 3.37 6.24
C SER A 157 -8.02 3.89 5.35
N SER A 158 -7.70 4.46 4.19
CA SER A 158 -8.70 4.94 3.23
C SER A 158 -9.22 3.85 2.29
N PHE A 159 -8.58 2.69 2.23
CA PHE A 159 -9.06 1.59 1.39
C PHE A 159 -10.14 0.77 2.13
N PRO A 160 -11.21 0.35 1.42
CA PRO A 160 -12.22 -0.52 1.99
C PRO A 160 -11.67 -1.94 2.16
N VAL A 161 -11.15 -2.26 3.35
CA VAL A 161 -10.69 -3.62 3.67
C VAL A 161 -11.85 -4.44 4.21
N LYS A 162 -12.09 -5.61 3.60
CA LYS A 162 -13.11 -6.57 4.06
C LYS A 162 -12.69 -7.10 5.44
N GLN A 163 -13.43 -6.74 6.47
CA GLN A 163 -13.17 -7.26 7.81
C GLN A 163 -13.43 -8.76 7.87
N ALA A 164 -12.54 -9.51 8.52
CA ALA A 164 -12.77 -10.91 8.83
C ALA A 164 -14.04 -11.02 9.67
N LYS A 165 -14.97 -11.90 9.28
CA LYS A 165 -16.17 -12.15 10.07
C LYS A 165 -15.73 -12.69 11.43
N PRO A 166 -16.10 -12.06 12.55
CA PRO A 166 -15.80 -12.59 13.87
C PRO A 166 -16.39 -14.00 14.00
N GLY A 167 -15.64 -14.92 14.60
CA GLY A 167 -16.17 -16.21 15.05
C GLY A 167 -17.21 -16.03 16.18
N PRO A 168 -17.71 -17.12 16.77
CA PRO A 168 -18.69 -17.06 17.85
C PRO A 168 -18.19 -16.14 18.98
N PRO A 169 -18.98 -15.17 19.44
CA PRO A 169 -18.52 -14.16 20.38
C PRO A 169 -18.27 -14.79 21.75
N GLN A 170 -17.00 -14.82 22.18
CA GLN A 170 -16.67 -14.83 23.60
C GLN A 170 -16.60 -13.38 24.08
N LEU A 171 -17.32 -13.05 25.15
CA LEU A 171 -17.44 -11.68 25.69
C LEU A 171 -16.08 -11.01 25.97
N SER A 172 -15.08 -11.76 26.42
CA SER A 172 -13.72 -11.25 26.68
C SER A 172 -12.99 -10.83 25.40
N VAL A 173 -13.10 -11.62 24.34
CA VAL A 173 -12.45 -11.37 23.04
C VAL A 173 -13.12 -10.20 22.32
N MET A 174 -14.44 -10.04 22.49
CA MET A 174 -15.20 -8.93 21.90
C MET A 174 -14.80 -7.57 22.50
N ASN A 175 -14.61 -7.50 23.82
CA ASN A 175 -14.17 -6.28 24.49
C ASN A 175 -12.74 -5.87 24.07
N GLN A 176 -11.82 -6.83 23.91
CA GLN A 176 -10.46 -6.57 23.45
C GLN A 176 -10.42 -6.05 22.00
N MET A 177 -11.16 -6.68 21.09
CA MET A 177 -11.24 -6.21 19.70
C MET A 177 -11.84 -4.81 19.60
N GLN A 178 -12.85 -4.49 20.41
CA GLN A 178 -13.46 -3.16 20.41
C GLN A 178 -12.47 -2.10 20.94
N GLN A 179 -11.74 -2.41 22.01
CA GLN A 179 -10.72 -1.51 22.57
C GLN A 179 -9.57 -1.27 21.57
N GLU A 180 -9.11 -2.30 20.87
CA GLU A 180 -8.06 -2.17 19.86
C GLU A 180 -8.53 -1.31 18.67
N LYS A 181 -9.79 -1.47 18.25
CA LYS A 181 -10.39 -0.66 17.20
C LYS A 181 -10.47 0.81 17.60
N GLU A 182 -10.94 1.11 18.82
CA GLU A 182 -11.00 2.48 19.32
C GLU A 182 -9.61 3.12 19.41
N LEU A 183 -8.61 2.36 19.90
CA LEU A 183 -7.22 2.81 19.95
C LEU A 183 -6.67 3.10 18.54
N THR A 184 -6.98 2.24 17.58
CA THR A 184 -6.60 2.44 16.17
C THR A 184 -7.23 3.70 15.60
N GLU A 185 -8.52 3.94 15.83
CA GLU A 185 -9.23 5.14 15.37
C GLU A 185 -8.66 6.42 16.00
N ASN A 186 -8.34 6.39 17.29
CA ASN A 186 -7.69 7.51 18.00
C ASN A 186 -6.32 7.83 17.42
N ILE A 187 -5.49 6.82 17.15
CA ILE A 187 -4.17 7.01 16.51
C ILE A 187 -4.37 7.60 15.11
N LEU A 188 -5.25 7.01 14.30
CA LEU A 188 -5.52 7.51 12.94
C LEU A 188 -5.98 8.97 12.93
N LYS A 189 -6.76 9.40 13.94
CA LYS A 189 -7.17 10.79 14.09
C LYS A 189 -5.95 11.70 14.29
N VAL A 190 -5.06 11.36 15.23
CA VAL A 190 -3.82 12.11 15.49
C VAL A 190 -2.93 12.15 14.25
N LEU A 191 -2.75 11.02 13.57
CA LEU A 191 -1.95 10.95 12.34
C LEU A 191 -2.52 11.86 11.24
N LYS A 192 -3.84 11.87 11.06
CA LYS A 192 -4.51 12.75 10.08
C LYS A 192 -4.35 14.23 10.42
N GLU A 193 -4.42 14.60 11.71
CA GLU A 193 -4.16 15.97 12.17
C GLU A 193 -2.71 16.42 11.90
N GLN A 194 -1.76 15.48 11.89
CA GLN A 194 -0.34 15.73 11.66
C GLN A 194 0.12 15.41 10.22
N ALA A 195 -0.81 15.10 9.31
CA ALA A 195 -0.49 14.63 7.97
C ALA A 195 0.31 15.66 7.15
N SER A 196 -0.08 16.93 7.22
CA SER A 196 0.62 18.01 6.51
C SER A 196 2.06 18.19 7.01
N ASP A 197 2.28 18.15 8.32
CA ASP A 197 3.61 18.24 8.93
C ASP A 197 4.47 17.04 8.48
N SER A 198 3.88 15.83 8.45
CA SER A 198 4.57 14.61 7.99
C SER A 198 4.96 14.69 6.51
N ILE A 199 4.09 15.22 5.65
CA ILE A 199 4.38 15.44 4.22
C ILE A 199 5.57 16.41 4.06
N LEU A 200 5.58 17.53 4.79
CA LEU A 200 6.67 18.51 4.71
C LEU A 200 8.02 17.92 5.17
N VAL A 201 8.02 17.10 6.22
CA VAL A 201 9.22 16.38 6.67
C VAL A 201 9.74 15.43 5.59
N LEU A 202 8.85 14.70 4.94
CA LEU A 202 9.21 13.79 3.85
C LEU A 202 9.72 14.54 2.61
N GLU A 203 9.14 15.69 2.28
CA GLU A 203 9.66 16.57 1.22
C GLU A 203 11.04 17.14 1.55
N ALA A 204 11.29 17.51 2.80
CA ALA A 204 12.61 17.92 3.26
C ALA A 204 13.63 16.77 3.14
N ALA A 205 13.19 15.53 3.40
CA ALA A 205 14.01 14.33 3.23
C ALA A 205 14.52 14.16 1.80
N LEU A 206 13.69 14.46 0.79
CA LEU A 206 14.09 14.35 -0.62
C LEU A 206 15.24 15.29 -0.99
N LYS A 207 15.48 16.35 -0.21
CA LYS A 207 16.57 17.32 -0.42
C LYS A 207 17.88 16.89 0.23
N LEU A 208 17.89 15.79 0.99
CA LEU A 208 19.09 15.27 1.62
C LEU A 208 19.97 14.59 0.56
N ASN A 209 21.21 15.05 0.47
CA ASN A 209 22.24 14.49 -0.42
C ASN A 209 23.27 13.66 0.36
N LYS A 210 22.82 12.99 1.42
CA LYS A 210 23.67 12.17 2.30
C LYS A 210 22.99 10.85 2.61
N ASP A 211 23.79 9.79 2.65
CA ASP A 211 23.33 8.49 3.09
C ASP A 211 22.91 8.54 4.55
N LEU A 212 21.86 7.79 4.87
CA LEU A 212 21.34 7.67 6.22
C LEU A 212 21.66 6.30 6.79
N TYR A 213 21.52 6.18 8.10
CA TYR A 213 21.81 4.94 8.82
C TYR A 213 20.61 4.61 9.66
N VAL A 214 20.21 3.35 9.71
CA VAL A 214 19.15 2.87 10.60
C VAL A 214 19.75 2.08 11.75
N HIS A 215 19.11 2.11 12.91
CA HIS A 215 19.59 1.43 14.10
C HIS A 215 19.69 -0.09 13.89
N THR A 216 20.87 -0.65 14.20
CA THR A 216 21.10 -2.09 14.35
C THR A 216 20.99 -2.50 15.82
N MET A 217 20.88 -3.80 16.10
CA MET A 217 20.93 -4.32 17.48
C MET A 217 22.14 -3.76 18.25
N ARG A 218 23.31 -3.75 17.61
CA ARG A 218 24.55 -3.18 18.17
C ARG A 218 24.42 -1.69 18.52
N THR A 219 23.88 -0.87 17.62
CA THR A 219 23.74 0.58 17.92
C THR A 219 22.73 0.84 19.02
N LEU A 220 21.68 0.01 19.13
CA LEU A 220 20.69 0.11 20.19
C LEU A 220 21.31 -0.21 21.55
N ASP A 221 22.19 -1.21 21.60
CA ASP A 221 22.95 -1.53 22.82
C ASP A 221 23.82 -0.37 23.28
N LEU A 222 24.52 0.28 22.36
CA LEU A 222 25.36 1.44 22.69
C LEU A 222 24.55 2.63 23.21
N LEU A 223 23.32 2.82 22.73
CA LEU A 223 22.42 3.89 23.19
C LEU A 223 21.72 3.56 24.50
N ALA A 224 21.61 2.29 24.86
CA ALA A 224 21.00 1.83 26.11
C ALA A 224 21.92 1.99 27.33
N VAL A 225 23.22 2.22 27.12
CA VAL A 225 24.19 2.48 28.19
C VAL A 225 23.97 3.87 28.78
N GLU A 226 24.05 4.01 30.12
CA GLU A 226 23.78 5.28 30.81
C GLU A 226 24.66 6.45 30.31
N PRO A 227 24.11 7.69 30.27
CA PRO A 227 24.85 8.88 29.86
C PRO A 227 26.07 9.10 30.78
N GLY A 228 27.27 8.87 30.26
CA GLY A 228 28.54 9.01 30.99
C GLY A 228 29.52 7.84 30.84
N MET A 229 29.09 6.70 30.30
CA MET A 229 29.94 5.53 30.06
C MET A 229 30.28 5.30 28.58
N VAL A 230 29.82 6.17 27.69
CA VAL A 230 30.05 6.07 26.24
C VAL A 230 31.15 7.02 25.81
N ASN A 231 32.24 6.45 25.29
CA ASN A 231 33.21 7.18 24.48
C ASN A 231 32.42 7.82 23.32
N GLY A 232 32.65 9.09 22.97
CA GLY A 232 31.85 9.90 22.03
C GLY A 232 31.64 9.37 20.59
N GLU A 233 31.88 8.09 20.34
CA GLU A 233 31.58 7.34 19.12
C GLU A 233 30.07 7.17 18.84
N THR A 234 29.19 7.41 19.82
CA THR A 234 27.73 7.26 19.65
C THR A 234 27.04 8.45 18.98
N GLU A 235 27.69 9.61 18.91
CA GLU A 235 27.10 10.83 18.32
C GLU A 235 27.33 10.93 16.80
N SER A 236 28.31 10.18 16.25
CA SER A 236 28.67 10.15 14.82
C SER A 236 28.17 8.88 14.10
N SER A 237 26.94 8.45 14.46
CA SER A 237 26.25 7.19 14.15
C SER A 237 26.21 6.74 12.67
N THR A 238 27.39 6.39 12.13
CA THR A 238 27.59 5.63 10.88
C THR A 238 27.72 4.13 11.14
N ALA A 239 27.67 3.72 12.41
CA ALA A 239 27.68 2.32 12.85
C ALA A 239 26.34 1.58 12.64
N GLY A 240 25.31 2.31 12.22
CA GLY A 240 24.03 1.74 11.82
C GLY A 240 24.11 1.00 10.49
N LEU A 241 22.97 0.46 10.06
CA LEU A 241 22.83 -0.14 8.75
C LEU A 241 22.64 0.99 7.72
N LYS A 242 23.59 1.10 6.80
CA LYS A 242 23.62 2.15 5.78
C LYS A 242 22.47 1.96 4.78
N ILE A 243 21.70 3.03 4.58
CA ILE A 243 20.66 3.15 3.55
C ILE A 243 21.13 4.18 2.53
N LYS A 244 21.19 3.79 1.27
CA LYS A 244 21.60 4.71 0.21
C LYS A 244 20.58 5.82 0.04
N THR A 245 21.07 7.00 -0.30
CA THR A 245 20.22 8.18 -0.54
C THR A 245 19.13 7.88 -1.58
N GLU A 246 19.48 7.18 -2.67
CA GLU A 246 18.56 6.84 -3.75
C GLU A 246 17.47 5.85 -3.29
N GLU A 247 17.84 4.84 -2.49
CA GLU A 247 16.89 3.87 -1.91
C GLU A 247 15.88 4.54 -0.98
N MET A 248 16.34 5.51 -0.19
CA MET A 248 15.49 6.31 0.70
C MET A 248 14.57 7.22 -0.12
N GLN A 249 15.13 7.97 -1.07
CA GLN A 249 14.35 8.89 -1.93
C GLN A 249 13.30 8.13 -2.75
N CYS A 250 13.62 6.94 -3.25
CA CYS A 250 12.67 6.11 -4.00
C CYS A 250 11.43 5.79 -3.17
N GLN A 251 11.65 5.32 -1.94
CA GLN A 251 10.58 4.99 -1.02
C GLN A 251 9.78 6.21 -0.56
N VAL A 252 10.45 7.31 -0.24
CA VAL A 252 9.80 8.56 0.15
C VAL A 252 8.97 9.14 -0.99
N CYS A 253 9.48 9.12 -2.23
CA CYS A 253 8.71 9.51 -3.41
C CYS A 253 7.45 8.65 -3.58
N PHE A 254 7.55 7.33 -3.42
CA PHE A 254 6.38 6.46 -3.52
C PHE A 254 5.31 6.79 -2.46
N ASP A 255 5.74 6.92 -1.20
CA ASP A 255 4.84 7.20 -0.07
C ASP A 255 4.19 8.59 -0.22
N LEU A 256 4.95 9.62 -0.64
CA LEU A 256 4.43 10.96 -0.94
C LEU A 256 3.48 10.95 -2.14
N GLY A 257 3.81 10.22 -3.20
CA GLY A 257 2.94 10.08 -4.37
C GLY A 257 1.58 9.51 -3.98
N ALA A 258 1.56 8.47 -3.14
CA ALA A 258 0.33 7.88 -2.63
C ALA A 258 -0.48 8.85 -1.76
N ALA A 259 0.19 9.67 -0.94
CA ALA A 259 -0.46 10.70 -0.12
C ALA A 259 -1.11 11.78 -0.98
N TYR A 260 -0.39 12.33 -1.95
CA TYR A 260 -0.92 13.35 -2.87
C TYR A 260 -2.04 12.79 -3.73
N PHE A 261 -1.92 11.55 -4.20
CA PHE A 261 -2.97 10.90 -4.96
C PHE A 261 -4.27 10.77 -4.16
N GLN A 262 -4.16 10.38 -2.88
CA GLN A 262 -5.32 10.33 -1.98
C GLN A 262 -5.96 11.71 -1.78
N GLN A 263 -5.16 12.76 -1.62
CA GLN A 263 -5.67 14.13 -1.45
C GLN A 263 -6.30 14.71 -2.73
N GLY A 264 -5.94 14.16 -3.90
CA GLY A 264 -6.42 14.62 -5.19
C GLY A 264 -7.94 14.52 -5.37
N SER A 265 -8.62 13.66 -4.61
CA SER A 265 -10.10 13.61 -4.62
C SER A 265 -10.74 14.91 -4.15
N THR A 266 -10.03 15.69 -3.32
CA THR A 266 -10.51 16.97 -2.78
C THR A 266 -9.87 18.16 -3.51
N ASN A 267 -8.62 18.02 -3.98
CA ASN A 267 -7.92 19.06 -4.72
C ASN A 267 -7.27 18.48 -5.98
N SER A 268 -7.89 18.63 -7.14
CA SER A 268 -7.39 18.05 -8.39
C SER A 268 -5.99 18.52 -8.78
N ALA A 269 -5.53 19.70 -8.33
CA ALA A 269 -4.20 20.21 -8.66
C ALA A 269 -3.07 19.35 -8.03
N VAL A 270 -3.33 18.65 -6.92
CA VAL A 270 -2.29 17.83 -6.28
C VAL A 270 -2.00 16.51 -7.02
N TYR A 271 -2.82 16.14 -8.02
CA TYR A 271 -2.49 15.00 -8.89
C TYR A 271 -1.21 15.23 -9.70
N GLU A 272 -0.84 16.49 -9.97
CA GLU A 272 0.44 16.83 -10.60
C GLU A 272 1.62 16.45 -9.69
N ASN A 273 1.55 16.82 -8.41
CA ASN A 273 2.55 16.43 -7.42
C ASN A 273 2.62 14.91 -7.27
N ALA A 274 1.47 14.23 -7.22
CA ALA A 274 1.41 12.77 -7.17
C ALA A 274 2.11 12.14 -8.38
N ARG A 275 1.81 12.65 -9.58
CA ARG A 275 2.42 12.22 -10.83
C ARG A 275 3.94 12.38 -10.79
N GLU A 276 4.44 13.57 -10.45
CA GLU A 276 5.88 13.82 -10.34
C GLU A 276 6.56 12.80 -9.43
N LYS A 277 6.01 12.53 -8.24
CA LYS A 277 6.61 11.59 -7.29
C LYS A 277 6.58 10.14 -7.76
N PHE A 278 5.49 9.67 -8.38
CA PHE A 278 5.45 8.32 -8.94
C PHE A 278 6.41 8.12 -10.11
N PHE A 279 6.52 9.12 -11.00
CA PHE A 279 7.46 9.05 -12.11
C PHE A 279 8.91 9.08 -11.62
N ARG A 280 9.23 9.93 -10.64
CA ARG A 280 10.54 9.93 -10.00
C ARG A 280 10.85 8.60 -9.31
N THR A 281 9.86 7.96 -8.70
CA THR A 281 10.00 6.60 -8.14
C THR A 281 10.39 5.60 -9.23
N LYS A 282 9.72 5.64 -10.39
CA LYS A 282 10.00 4.75 -11.52
C LYS A 282 11.42 4.93 -12.08
N GLU A 283 11.89 6.17 -12.16
CA GLU A 283 13.28 6.50 -12.55
C GLU A 283 14.29 5.94 -11.54
N LEU A 284 14.07 6.19 -10.25
CA LEU A 284 14.96 5.72 -9.18
C LEU A 284 15.03 4.20 -9.11
N ILE A 285 13.93 3.48 -9.36
CA ILE A 285 13.95 2.00 -9.46
C ILE A 285 14.90 1.55 -10.57
N ALA A 286 14.86 2.21 -11.74
CA ALA A 286 15.74 1.88 -12.86
C ALA A 286 17.21 2.21 -12.55
N GLU A 287 17.48 3.29 -11.80
CA GLU A 287 18.84 3.69 -11.36
C GLU A 287 19.42 2.74 -10.29
N ILE A 288 18.61 2.31 -9.32
CA ILE A 288 19.04 1.43 -8.21
C ILE A 288 19.33 0.00 -8.72
N GLY A 289 18.52 -0.49 -9.66
CA GLY A 289 18.64 -1.83 -10.22
C GLY A 289 18.37 -2.96 -9.21
N SER A 290 18.81 -4.19 -9.53
CA SER A 290 18.55 -5.40 -8.74
C SER A 290 19.36 -5.52 -7.44
N LEU A 291 20.21 -4.54 -7.13
CA LEU A 291 21.10 -4.52 -5.96
C LEU A 291 20.49 -3.82 -4.73
N SER A 292 19.21 -3.44 -4.80
CA SER A 292 18.48 -2.88 -3.66
C SER A 292 18.46 -3.86 -2.49
N LEU A 293 18.92 -3.41 -1.32
CA LEU A 293 18.85 -4.17 -0.08
C LEU A 293 17.71 -3.70 0.83
N HIS A 294 17.23 -2.48 0.61
CA HIS A 294 16.34 -1.76 1.52
C HIS A 294 15.17 -1.02 0.87
N CYS A 295 15.07 -1.04 -0.46
CA CYS A 295 13.96 -0.45 -1.20
C CYS A 295 13.05 -1.56 -1.72
N THR A 296 11.85 -1.67 -1.13
CA THR A 296 10.75 -2.53 -1.57
C THR A 296 9.60 -1.68 -2.08
N ILE A 297 9.40 -1.67 -3.40
CA ILE A 297 8.27 -0.99 -4.04
C ILE A 297 7.44 -2.03 -4.79
N ASP A 298 6.12 -2.00 -4.61
CA ASP A 298 5.20 -2.76 -5.43
C ASP A 298 5.10 -2.12 -6.82
N GLU A 299 5.91 -2.60 -7.77
CA GLU A 299 5.94 -2.10 -9.15
C GLU A 299 4.58 -2.18 -9.86
N LYS A 300 3.75 -3.17 -9.54
CA LYS A 300 2.41 -3.28 -10.13
C LYS A 300 1.51 -2.16 -9.62
N ARG A 301 1.58 -1.87 -8.33
CA ARG A 301 0.85 -0.77 -7.72
C ARG A 301 1.35 0.58 -8.24
N LEU A 302 2.67 0.77 -8.36
CA LEU A 302 3.27 1.95 -8.95
C LEU A 302 2.79 2.17 -10.39
N ALA A 303 2.79 1.11 -11.22
CA ALA A 303 2.30 1.19 -12.60
C ALA A 303 0.83 1.64 -12.67
N GLY A 304 -0.01 1.10 -11.78
CA GLY A 304 -1.42 1.53 -11.65
C GLY A 304 -1.56 3.00 -11.28
N TYR A 305 -0.75 3.49 -10.33
CA TYR A 305 -0.73 4.91 -9.97
C TYR A 305 -0.26 5.81 -11.12
N CYS A 306 0.83 5.46 -11.81
CA CYS A 306 1.30 6.20 -12.98
C CYS A 306 0.22 6.28 -14.06
N GLN A 307 -0.43 5.17 -14.37
CA GLN A 307 -1.51 5.11 -15.37
C GLN A 307 -2.69 6.00 -14.97
N ALA A 308 -3.08 5.98 -13.68
CA ALA A 308 -4.15 6.84 -13.18
C ALA A 308 -3.75 8.33 -13.25
N CYS A 309 -2.52 8.68 -12.88
CA CYS A 309 -2.00 10.03 -12.95
C CYS A 309 -1.94 10.57 -14.40
N ASP A 310 -1.51 9.76 -15.38
CA ASP A 310 -1.52 10.17 -16.79
C ASP A 310 -2.93 10.41 -17.33
N VAL A 311 -3.92 9.67 -16.81
CA VAL A 311 -5.32 9.94 -17.11
C VAL A 311 -5.79 11.20 -16.40
N LEU A 312 -5.40 11.47 -15.17
CA LEU A 312 -5.93 12.58 -14.36
C LEU A 312 -5.27 13.93 -14.63
N VAL A 313 -4.00 13.94 -15.01
CA VAL A 313 -3.22 15.14 -15.29
C VAL A 313 -3.10 15.31 -16.82
N PRO A 314 -3.64 16.38 -17.41
CA PRO A 314 -3.48 16.63 -18.84
C PRO A 314 -2.00 16.92 -19.15
N SER A 315 -1.34 16.06 -19.93
CA SER A 315 0.05 16.32 -20.36
C SER A 315 0.07 17.39 -21.46
N SER A 316 0.80 18.48 -21.25
CA SER A 316 1.21 19.39 -22.34
C SER A 316 2.32 18.78 -23.21
N ASP A 317 3.12 17.87 -22.65
CA ASP A 317 4.29 17.27 -23.31
C ASP A 317 4.09 15.79 -23.59
N SER A 318 4.17 15.45 -24.88
CA SER A 318 4.05 14.13 -25.49
C SER A 318 5.31 13.26 -25.32
N THR A 319 5.94 13.27 -24.15
CA THR A 319 7.18 12.51 -23.93
C THR A 319 6.89 11.08 -23.46
N SER A 320 6.84 10.17 -24.45
CA SER A 320 7.50 8.85 -24.41
C SER A 320 6.99 7.75 -23.46
N GLN A 321 5.69 7.65 -23.20
CA GLN A 321 5.13 6.36 -22.77
C GLN A 321 4.02 5.93 -23.74
N GLN A 322 4.08 4.66 -24.16
CA GLN A 322 2.97 4.02 -24.87
C GLN A 322 1.75 4.02 -23.95
N LEU A 323 0.85 4.98 -24.15
CA LEU A 323 -0.41 5.04 -23.45
C LEU A 323 -1.20 3.77 -23.79
N THR A 324 -1.70 3.09 -22.78
CA THR A 324 -2.60 1.95 -23.00
C THR A 324 -3.86 2.42 -23.73
N PRO A 325 -4.51 1.58 -24.57
CA PRO A 325 -5.79 1.92 -25.19
C PRO A 325 -6.83 2.40 -24.17
N TYR A 326 -6.81 1.81 -22.96
CA TYR A 326 -7.65 2.23 -21.84
C TYR A 326 -7.44 3.70 -21.46
N SER A 327 -6.18 4.12 -21.28
CA SER A 327 -5.83 5.50 -20.93
C SER A 327 -6.15 6.48 -22.06
N GLN A 328 -5.88 6.08 -23.30
CA GLN A 328 -6.15 6.90 -24.49
C GLN A 328 -7.64 7.23 -24.60
N VAL A 329 -8.53 6.25 -24.41
CA VAL A 329 -9.98 6.47 -24.41
C VAL A 329 -10.39 7.52 -23.37
N HIS A 330 -9.90 7.43 -22.13
CA HIS A 330 -10.21 8.43 -21.10
C HIS A 330 -9.72 9.84 -21.48
N ILE A 331 -8.53 9.96 -22.06
CA ILE A 331 -7.97 11.24 -22.53
C ILE A 331 -8.84 11.81 -23.66
N CYS A 332 -9.25 11.00 -24.64
CA CYS A 332 -10.15 11.38 -25.71
C CYS A 332 -11.50 11.88 -25.19
N LEU A 333 -12.09 11.16 -24.22
CA LEU A 333 -13.37 11.53 -23.61
C LEU A 333 -13.29 12.85 -22.84
N ARG A 334 -12.17 13.15 -22.17
CA ARG A 334 -11.99 14.42 -21.46
C ARG A 334 -11.71 15.58 -22.39
N SER A 335 -10.86 15.37 -23.41
CA SER A 335 -10.50 16.41 -24.39
C SER A 335 -11.61 16.69 -25.41
N GLY A 336 -12.67 15.86 -25.44
CA GLY A 336 -13.76 15.96 -26.41
C GLY A 336 -13.39 15.42 -27.79
N ASN A 337 -12.24 14.76 -27.95
CA ASN A 337 -11.84 14.12 -29.20
C ASN A 337 -12.51 12.75 -29.37
N TYR A 338 -13.83 12.74 -29.54
CA TYR A 338 -14.64 11.52 -29.60
C TYR A 338 -14.37 10.67 -30.85
N GLN A 339 -13.89 11.27 -31.94
CA GLN A 339 -13.55 10.51 -33.16
C GLN A 339 -12.36 9.59 -32.91
N GLU A 340 -11.34 10.07 -32.21
CA GLU A 340 -10.20 9.23 -31.85
C GLU A 340 -10.60 8.10 -30.89
N ALA A 341 -11.52 8.35 -29.97
CA ALA A 341 -12.09 7.28 -29.13
C ALA A 341 -12.80 6.19 -29.97
N ILE A 342 -13.51 6.58 -31.03
CA ILE A 342 -14.16 5.62 -31.94
C ILE A 342 -13.11 4.78 -32.68
N ASN A 343 -12.05 5.40 -33.19
CA ASN A 343 -10.95 4.69 -33.87
C ASN A 343 -10.33 3.62 -32.96
N ILE A 344 -10.07 3.97 -31.69
CA ILE A 344 -9.56 3.01 -30.71
C ILE A 344 -10.53 1.84 -30.50
N PHE A 345 -11.84 2.09 -30.48
CA PHE A 345 -12.84 1.02 -30.32
C PHE A 345 -12.90 0.10 -31.54
N ILE A 346 -12.73 0.65 -32.75
CA ILE A 346 -12.67 -0.11 -34.00
C ILE A 346 -11.44 -1.03 -33.99
N GLU A 347 -10.26 -0.47 -33.71
CA GLU A 347 -9.03 -1.25 -33.61
C GLU A 347 -9.14 -2.33 -32.51
N ASP A 348 -9.71 -1.98 -31.36
CA ASP A 348 -9.82 -2.90 -30.24
C ASP A 348 -10.83 -4.05 -30.50
N ASN A 349 -11.72 -3.93 -31.49
CA ASN A 349 -12.54 -5.07 -31.92
C ASN A 349 -11.68 -6.22 -32.47
N LEU A 350 -10.45 -5.93 -32.93
CA LEU A 350 -9.48 -6.91 -33.42
C LEU A 350 -8.47 -7.35 -32.36
N THR A 351 -8.04 -6.45 -31.48
CA THR A 351 -6.97 -6.74 -30.51
C THR A 351 -7.48 -7.33 -29.20
N PHE A 352 -8.77 -7.14 -28.87
CA PHE A 352 -9.37 -7.65 -27.63
C PHE A 352 -8.69 -7.13 -26.35
N SER A 353 -8.12 -5.93 -26.39
CA SER A 353 -7.35 -5.36 -25.28
C SER A 353 -8.22 -4.62 -24.24
N LEU A 354 -9.36 -4.04 -24.64
CA LEU A 354 -10.25 -3.33 -23.71
C LEU A 354 -11.25 -4.27 -23.03
N PRO A 355 -11.40 -4.18 -21.69
CA PRO A 355 -12.46 -4.89 -20.99
C PRO A 355 -13.85 -4.48 -21.48
N VAL A 356 -14.72 -5.46 -21.71
CA VAL A 356 -16.12 -5.26 -22.11
C VAL A 356 -16.86 -4.33 -21.15
N GLN A 357 -16.65 -4.49 -19.85
CA GLN A 357 -17.31 -3.68 -18.82
C GLN A 357 -16.93 -2.20 -18.94
N PHE A 358 -15.67 -1.92 -19.32
CA PHE A 358 -15.20 -0.56 -19.56
C PHE A 358 -15.88 0.05 -20.79
N ARG A 359 -15.91 -0.69 -21.91
CA ARG A 359 -16.62 -0.26 -23.13
C ARG A 359 -18.10 0.07 -22.88
N GLN A 360 -18.79 -0.76 -22.08
CA GLN A 360 -20.17 -0.51 -21.69
C GLN A 360 -20.30 0.71 -20.78
N SER A 361 -19.34 0.94 -19.89
CA SER A 361 -19.31 2.13 -19.03
C SER A 361 -19.17 3.41 -19.85
N VAL A 362 -18.26 3.44 -20.82
CA VAL A 362 -18.06 4.58 -21.74
C VAL A 362 -19.33 4.87 -22.52
N LEU A 363 -19.98 3.84 -23.07
CA LEU A 363 -21.24 4.02 -23.80
C LEU A 363 -22.35 4.61 -22.90
N ARG A 364 -22.46 4.13 -21.65
CA ARG A 364 -23.44 4.67 -20.69
C ARG A 364 -23.16 6.14 -20.34
N GLU A 365 -21.89 6.50 -20.13
CA GLU A 365 -21.49 7.88 -19.88
C GLU A 365 -21.84 8.80 -21.05
N LEU A 366 -21.55 8.37 -22.28
CA LEU A 366 -21.88 9.14 -23.49
C LEU A 366 -23.39 9.34 -23.65
N PHE A 367 -24.19 8.30 -23.46
CA PHE A 367 -25.65 8.43 -23.48
C PHE A 367 -26.18 9.38 -22.40
N GLN A 368 -25.61 9.32 -21.19
CA GLN A 368 -25.99 10.23 -20.11
C GLN A 368 -25.69 11.68 -20.49
N LYS A 369 -24.52 11.96 -21.09
CA LYS A 369 -24.16 13.30 -21.59
C LYS A 369 -25.06 13.75 -22.75
N ALA A 370 -25.41 12.86 -23.67
CA ALA A 370 -26.31 13.16 -24.78
C ALA A 370 -27.72 13.55 -24.27
N GLN A 371 -28.26 12.78 -23.33
CA GLN A 371 -29.57 13.05 -22.69
C GLN A 371 -29.61 14.37 -21.91
N GLN A 372 -28.46 14.89 -21.48
CA GLN A 372 -28.35 16.19 -20.81
C GLN A 372 -28.37 17.39 -21.78
N GLY A 373 -28.62 17.16 -23.08
CA GLY A 373 -28.86 18.21 -24.07
C GLY A 373 -27.72 18.44 -25.07
N ASN A 374 -26.78 17.49 -25.18
CA ASN A 374 -25.73 17.55 -26.19
C ASN A 374 -26.04 16.61 -27.37
N GLU A 375 -26.94 17.04 -28.26
CA GLU A 375 -27.39 16.27 -29.43
C GLU A 375 -26.25 15.88 -30.37
N ALA A 376 -25.14 16.63 -30.38
CA ALA A 376 -23.94 16.28 -31.17
C ALA A 376 -23.29 14.95 -30.73
N LEU A 377 -23.62 14.45 -29.53
CA LEU A 377 -23.15 13.16 -29.05
C LEU A 377 -24.02 11.99 -29.51
N ASP A 378 -25.19 12.20 -30.12
CA ASP A 378 -26.06 11.10 -30.54
C ASP A 378 -25.42 10.23 -31.63
N GLU A 379 -24.73 10.86 -32.58
CA GLU A 379 -23.97 10.16 -33.62
C GLU A 379 -22.80 9.38 -33.00
N ILE A 380 -22.11 9.98 -32.02
CA ILE A 380 -21.00 9.34 -31.30
C ILE A 380 -21.51 8.13 -30.50
N CYS A 381 -22.62 8.29 -29.78
CA CYS A 381 -23.28 7.22 -29.02
C CYS A 381 -23.64 6.06 -29.94
N PHE A 382 -24.16 6.37 -31.14
CA PHE A 382 -24.43 5.35 -32.15
C PHE A 382 -23.16 4.60 -32.58
N LYS A 383 -22.10 5.32 -32.95
CA LYS A 383 -20.85 4.72 -33.42
C LYS A 383 -20.21 3.81 -32.35
N VAL A 384 -20.17 4.27 -31.10
CA VAL A 384 -19.69 3.46 -29.96
C VAL A 384 -20.62 2.27 -29.68
N CYS A 385 -21.94 2.45 -29.78
CA CYS A 385 -22.92 1.36 -29.64
C CYS A 385 -22.73 0.28 -30.71
N ALA A 386 -22.50 0.68 -31.97
CA ALA A 386 -22.23 -0.23 -33.07
C ALA A 386 -20.92 -1.02 -32.83
N CYS A 387 -19.84 -0.34 -32.40
CA CYS A 387 -18.58 -1.01 -32.05
C CYS A 387 -18.78 -2.04 -30.92
N ASN A 388 -19.48 -1.67 -29.85
CA ASN A 388 -19.78 -2.58 -28.75
C ASN A 388 -20.67 -3.76 -29.19
N THR A 389 -21.62 -3.52 -30.09
CA THR A 389 -22.50 -4.58 -30.60
C THR A 389 -21.73 -5.59 -31.44
N VAL A 390 -20.86 -5.10 -32.33
CA VAL A 390 -19.96 -5.95 -33.11
C VAL A 390 -19.07 -6.75 -32.17
N ARG A 391 -18.50 -6.12 -31.14
CA ARG A 391 -17.69 -6.78 -30.13
C ARG A 391 -18.46 -7.89 -29.40
N ASP A 392 -19.68 -7.62 -28.98
CA ASP A 392 -20.54 -8.57 -28.28
C ASP A 392 -20.85 -9.77 -29.16
N ILE A 393 -21.16 -9.55 -30.44
CA ILE A 393 -21.40 -10.62 -31.42
C ILE A 393 -20.15 -11.50 -31.61
N LEU A 394 -18.97 -10.89 -31.74
CA LEU A 394 -17.70 -11.62 -31.92
C LEU A 394 -17.36 -12.51 -30.71
N GLU A 395 -17.75 -12.09 -29.51
CA GLU A 395 -17.58 -12.87 -28.29
C GLU A 395 -18.75 -13.83 -28.01
N GLY A 396 -19.74 -13.93 -28.91
CA GLY A 396 -20.91 -14.79 -28.75
C GLY A 396 -21.90 -14.31 -27.67
N ARG A 397 -21.87 -13.02 -27.33
CA ARG A 397 -22.78 -12.38 -26.36
C ARG A 397 -24.03 -11.83 -27.06
N THR A 398 -25.08 -11.61 -26.28
CA THR A 398 -26.36 -11.11 -26.79
C THR A 398 -26.28 -9.65 -27.21
N ILE A 399 -27.00 -9.29 -28.27
CA ILE A 399 -27.12 -7.90 -28.75
C ILE A 399 -27.90 -7.07 -27.73
N SER A 400 -27.36 -5.90 -27.40
CA SER A 400 -27.99 -4.97 -26.46
C SER A 400 -29.23 -4.29 -27.04
N VAL A 401 -30.25 -4.04 -26.21
CA VAL A 401 -31.50 -3.38 -26.64
C VAL A 401 -31.27 -1.98 -27.22
N GLN A 402 -30.25 -1.27 -26.76
CA GLN A 402 -29.89 0.07 -27.22
C GLN A 402 -29.51 0.08 -28.71
N PHE A 403 -28.87 -0.99 -29.20
CA PHE A 403 -28.56 -1.12 -30.62
C PHE A 403 -29.86 -1.18 -31.43
N ASN A 404 -30.80 -2.05 -31.03
CA ASN A 404 -32.08 -2.20 -31.71
C ASN A 404 -32.89 -0.89 -31.72
N GLN A 405 -32.85 -0.11 -30.64
CA GLN A 405 -33.51 1.19 -30.57
C GLN A 405 -32.91 2.19 -31.55
N LEU A 406 -31.57 2.26 -31.62
CA LEU A 406 -30.86 3.17 -32.52
C LEU A 406 -30.94 2.77 -34.00
N PHE A 407 -31.12 1.46 -34.27
CA PHE A 407 -31.25 0.88 -35.61
C PHE A 407 -32.71 0.70 -36.06
N LEU A 408 -33.71 1.10 -35.26
CA LEU A 408 -35.12 0.97 -35.62
C LEU A 408 -35.49 1.75 -36.90
N ARG A 409 -34.78 2.85 -37.17
CA ARG A 409 -34.87 3.64 -38.40
C ARG A 409 -33.46 3.97 -38.90
N PRO A 410 -32.81 3.05 -39.65
CA PRO A 410 -31.46 3.26 -40.13
C PRO A 410 -31.44 4.29 -41.26
N ASN A 411 -30.38 5.09 -41.32
CA ASN A 411 -30.07 5.94 -42.47
C ASN A 411 -28.82 5.37 -43.17
N LYS A 412 -28.47 5.93 -44.34
CA LYS A 412 -27.34 5.46 -45.14
C LYS A 412 -26.02 5.49 -44.35
N GLU A 413 -25.76 6.59 -43.64
CA GLU A 413 -24.53 6.77 -42.85
C GLU A 413 -24.37 5.74 -41.72
N LYS A 414 -25.45 5.41 -41.01
CA LYS A 414 -25.46 4.37 -39.98
C LYS A 414 -25.14 2.98 -40.54
N ILE A 415 -25.65 2.68 -41.73
CA ILE A 415 -25.38 1.40 -42.42
C ILE A 415 -23.94 1.38 -42.92
N ASP A 416 -23.48 2.45 -43.57
CA ASP A 416 -22.12 2.56 -44.10
C ASP A 416 -21.08 2.41 -42.97
N PHE A 417 -21.31 3.05 -41.82
CA PHE A 417 -20.44 2.88 -40.65
C PHE A 417 -20.46 1.45 -40.10
N LEU A 418 -21.63 0.81 -39.99
CA LEU A 418 -21.69 -0.58 -39.53
C LEU A 418 -20.92 -1.53 -40.47
N LEU A 419 -20.98 -1.26 -41.79
CA LEU A 419 -20.21 -2.01 -42.79
C LEU A 419 -18.71 -1.73 -42.70
N GLU A 420 -18.31 -0.49 -42.42
CA GLU A 420 -16.92 -0.11 -42.18
C GLU A 420 -16.35 -0.84 -40.97
N VAL A 421 -17.02 -0.76 -39.81
CA VAL A 421 -16.61 -1.49 -38.59
C VAL A 421 -16.52 -2.99 -38.86
N ARG A 422 -17.36 -3.52 -39.76
CA ARG A 422 -17.35 -4.93 -40.19
C ARG A 422 -16.26 -5.29 -41.19
N HIS A 423 -15.81 -4.36 -42.05
CA HIS A 423 -14.82 -4.63 -43.08
C HIS A 423 -13.41 -4.85 -42.53
N PHE A 424 -13.17 -4.44 -41.28
CA PHE A 424 -11.91 -4.72 -40.57
C PHE A 424 -11.75 -6.18 -40.13
N PHE A 425 -12.68 -7.10 -40.44
CA PHE A 425 -12.62 -8.51 -40.02
C PHE A 425 -12.20 -9.51 -41.11
N PRO A 426 -11.53 -10.62 -40.75
CA PRO A 426 -11.20 -11.69 -41.69
C PRO A 426 -12.43 -12.48 -42.18
N PRO A 427 -12.34 -13.13 -43.37
CA PRO A 427 -13.42 -13.87 -44.05
C PRO A 427 -14.17 -14.96 -43.27
N SER A 428 -13.67 -15.38 -42.12
CA SER A 428 -14.16 -16.56 -41.39
C SER A 428 -15.43 -16.33 -40.56
N ILE A 429 -15.94 -15.09 -40.45
CA ILE A 429 -17.12 -14.75 -39.62
C ILE A 429 -18.28 -14.17 -40.50
N TYR A 430 -18.31 -14.49 -41.79
CA TYR A 430 -19.25 -13.87 -42.75
C TYR A 430 -20.72 -14.31 -42.61
N ASN A 431 -21.02 -15.38 -41.87
CA ASN A 431 -22.34 -16.02 -41.90
C ASN A 431 -23.48 -15.34 -41.11
N PHE A 432 -23.22 -14.28 -40.32
CA PHE A 432 -24.26 -13.73 -39.44
C PHE A 432 -25.05 -12.52 -40.00
N ALA A 433 -24.64 -11.94 -41.13
CA ALA A 433 -25.40 -10.82 -41.73
C ALA A 433 -26.54 -11.25 -42.65
N LEU A 434 -26.71 -12.55 -42.90
CA LEU A 434 -27.87 -13.08 -43.61
C LEU A 434 -29.09 -13.27 -42.69
N SER A 435 -28.97 -12.99 -41.39
CA SER A 435 -30.07 -13.16 -40.41
C SER A 435 -30.64 -11.84 -39.86
N LEU A 436 -30.24 -10.67 -40.36
CA LEU A 436 -31.00 -9.45 -40.11
C LEU A 436 -32.31 -9.54 -40.91
N PRO A 437 -33.48 -9.33 -40.29
CA PRO A 437 -34.73 -9.34 -41.03
C PRO A 437 -34.70 -8.21 -42.06
N THR A 438 -34.67 -8.59 -43.33
CA THR A 438 -35.04 -7.71 -44.43
C THR A 438 -36.44 -7.21 -44.17
N VAL A 439 -36.57 -5.98 -43.67
CA VAL A 439 -37.82 -5.22 -43.74
C VAL A 439 -37.97 -4.85 -45.21
N THR A 440 -38.70 -5.67 -45.95
CA THR A 440 -39.12 -5.38 -47.32
C THR A 440 -40.20 -4.30 -47.30
N SER A 441 -39.86 -3.18 -47.96
CA SER A 441 -40.69 -2.08 -48.49
C SER A 441 -41.71 -1.41 -47.56
#